data_AF-A0A3M0SWW5-F1
#
_entry.id   AF-A0A3M0SWW5-F1
#
_cell.length_a   1.000
_cell.length_b   1.000
_cell.length_c   1.000
_cell.angle_alpha   90.00
_cell.angle_beta   90.00
_cell.angle_gamma   90.00
#
_symmetry.space_group_name_H-M   'P 1'
#
loop_
_entity.id
_entity.type
_entity.pdbx_description
1 polymer ?
#
loop_
_entity_poly.entity_id
_entity_poly.type
_entity_poly.pdbx_seq_one_letter_code
_entity_poly.pdbx_strand_id
1 'polypeptide(L)'
;MNHAKKYLIYFIFQTIFGIISLLFFLFGDFTNNHIKDMLSGIGTAFTITGVIGIITNIKLLKDPEKAAKIEMAQTEERTQFIKTKTKSFVYTIMIYLESTVIIVTGLLGFRTICITFSAIVLLKVILSLIFSSYYMRKY
;
A
#
# COMPACT_ATOMS: atom_id res chain seq x y z
N MET A 1 4.51 -5.72 22.62
CA MET A 1 4.10 -4.37 22.20
C MET A 1 5.03 -3.73 21.15
N ASN A 2 6.00 -4.45 20.58
CA ASN A 2 7.04 -3.88 19.70
C ASN A 2 6.57 -3.75 18.23
N HIS A 3 5.62 -4.60 17.81
CA HIS A 3 5.09 -4.57 16.44
C HIS A 3 4.23 -3.34 16.16
N ALA A 4 3.29 -3.00 17.05
CA ALA A 4 2.45 -1.81 16.89
C ALA A 4 3.28 -0.51 16.85
N LYS A 5 4.35 -0.42 17.65
CA LYS A 5 5.28 0.72 17.62
C LYS A 5 6.05 0.83 16.30
N LYS A 6 6.52 -0.29 15.74
CA LYS A 6 7.18 -0.31 14.41
C LYS A 6 6.24 0.14 13.30
N TYR A 7 4.99 -0.34 13.29
CA TYR A 7 3.99 0.08 12.31
C TYR A 7 3.62 1.57 12.48
N LEU A 8 3.52 2.06 13.71
CA LEU A 8 3.28 3.47 13.97
C LEU A 8 4.39 4.35 13.38
N ILE A 9 5.67 3.99 13.62
CA ILE A 9 6.82 4.70 13.06
C ILE A 9 6.76 4.72 11.52
N TYR A 10 6.46 3.57 10.91
CA TYR A 10 6.29 3.47 9.46
C TYR A 10 5.23 4.44 8.92
N PHE A 11 4.04 4.49 9.54
CA PHE A 11 2.98 5.40 9.12
C PHE A 11 3.31 6.88 9.38
N ILE A 12 4.09 7.19 10.43
CA ILE A 12 4.59 8.55 10.67
C ILE A 12 5.50 8.97 9.53
N PHE A 13 6.50 8.15 9.16
CA PHE A 13 7.37 8.45 8.02
C PHE A 13 6.59 8.60 6.71
N GLN A 14 5.62 7.72 6.46
CA GLN A 14 4.74 7.80 5.30
C GLN A 14 3.96 9.13 5.26
N THR A 15 3.43 9.56 6.41
CA THR A 15 2.69 10.81 6.53
C THR A 15 3.59 12.03 6.31
N ILE A 16 4.80 12.02 6.88
CA ILE A 16 5.78 13.10 6.69
C ILE A 16 6.12 13.23 5.20
N PHE A 17 6.38 12.11 4.53
CA PHE A 17 6.65 12.10 3.09
C PHE A 17 5.47 12.66 2.28
N GLY A 18 4.23 12.28 2.63
CA GLY A 18 3.03 12.82 2.02
C GLY A 18 2.87 14.33 2.23
N ILE A 19 3.11 14.82 3.45
CA ILE A 19 3.04 16.26 3.79
C ILE A 19 4.10 17.05 3.01
N ILE A 20 5.34 16.55 2.93
CA ILE A 20 6.40 17.18 2.14
C ILE A 20 5.96 17.30 0.68
N SER A 21 5.43 16.23 0.08
CA SER A 21 4.89 16.26 -1.29
C SER A 21 3.76 17.29 -1.47
N LEU A 22 2.87 17.43 -0.48
CA LEU A 22 1.79 18.43 -0.51
C LEU A 22 2.31 19.86 -0.38
N LEU A 23 3.34 20.09 0.44
CA LEU A 23 3.97 21.41 0.56
C LEU A 23 4.65 21.79 -0.75
N PHE A 24 5.35 20.86 -1.39
CA PHE A 24 5.89 21.08 -2.73
C PHE A 24 4.78 21.37 -3.74
N PHE A 25 3.65 20.66 -3.71
CA PHE A 25 2.51 20.96 -4.57
C PHE A 25 1.91 22.36 -4.35
N LEU A 26 1.83 22.83 -3.10
CA LEU A 26 1.21 24.12 -2.75
C LEU A 26 2.13 25.33 -3.01
N PHE A 27 3.42 25.19 -2.74
CA PHE A 27 4.39 26.30 -2.78
C PHE A 27 5.43 26.19 -3.91
N GLY A 28 5.47 25.05 -4.60
CA GLY A 28 6.39 24.83 -5.71
C GLY A 28 5.93 25.56 -6.96
N ASP A 29 6.84 26.30 -7.57
CA ASP A 29 6.64 26.85 -8.91
C ASP A 29 7.00 25.77 -9.94
N PHE A 30 5.98 25.18 -10.57
CA PHE A 30 6.16 24.13 -11.56
C PHE A 30 5.79 24.65 -12.95
N THR A 31 6.77 24.64 -13.85
CA THR A 31 6.57 24.97 -15.27
C THR A 31 5.72 23.93 -16.01
N ASN A 32 5.55 22.73 -15.43
CA ASN A 32 4.80 21.62 -16.02
C ASN A 32 3.66 21.16 -15.09
N ASN A 33 2.42 21.31 -15.54
CA ASN A 33 1.21 20.89 -14.81
C ASN A 33 1.21 19.39 -14.46
N HIS A 34 1.88 18.54 -15.24
CA HIS A 34 1.94 17.11 -14.97
C HIS A 34 2.66 16.76 -13.65
N ILE A 35 3.75 17.47 -13.32
CA ILE A 35 4.51 17.26 -12.09
C ILE A 35 3.67 17.70 -10.88
N LYS A 36 2.95 18.81 -11.05
CA LYS A 36 2.04 19.35 -10.04
C LYS A 36 0.92 18.35 -9.72
N ASP A 37 0.26 17.80 -10.74
CA ASP A 37 -0.81 16.82 -10.56
C ASP A 37 -0.30 15.52 -9.92
N MET A 38 0.89 15.05 -10.34
CA MET A 38 1.53 13.87 -9.75
C MET A 38 1.83 14.08 -8.24
N LEU A 39 2.41 15.23 -7.87
CA LEU A 39 2.71 15.55 -6.47
C LEU A 39 1.45 15.66 -5.61
N SER A 40 0.36 16.16 -6.18
CA SER A 40 -0.95 16.20 -5.50
C SER A 40 -1.48 14.79 -5.23
N GLY A 41 -1.37 13.87 -6.20
CA GLY A 41 -1.82 12.49 -6.07
C GLY A 41 -0.99 11.71 -5.03
N ILE A 42 0.33 11.83 -5.09
CA ILE A 42 1.24 11.20 -4.12
C ILE A 42 0.97 11.77 -2.72
N GLY A 43 0.95 13.09 -2.59
CA GLY A 43 0.76 13.77 -1.32
C GLY A 43 -0.55 13.39 -0.64
N THR A 44 -1.67 13.49 -1.36
CA THR A 44 -3.00 13.14 -0.81
C THR A 44 -3.09 11.66 -0.42
N ALA A 45 -2.66 10.73 -1.28
CA ALA A 45 -2.72 9.30 -1.01
C ALA A 45 -1.89 8.91 0.21
N PHE A 46 -0.64 9.41 0.31
CA PHE A 46 0.27 9.08 1.39
C PHE A 46 -0.14 9.72 2.71
N THR A 47 -0.65 10.95 2.70
CA THR A 47 -1.14 11.61 3.91
C THR A 47 -2.39 10.93 4.46
N ILE A 48 -3.39 10.61 3.61
CA ILE A 48 -4.63 9.95 4.08
C ILE A 48 -4.33 8.57 4.66
N THR A 49 -3.57 7.74 3.92
CA THR A 49 -3.23 6.38 4.37
C THR A 49 -2.34 6.41 5.62
N GLY A 50 -1.40 7.34 5.69
CA GLY A 50 -0.55 7.55 6.86
C GLY A 50 -1.34 7.96 8.10
N VAL A 51 -2.25 8.93 8.00
CA VAL A 51 -3.09 9.39 9.11
C VAL A 51 -4.01 8.28 9.62
N ILE A 52 -4.69 7.55 8.73
CA ILE A 52 -5.53 6.41 9.11
C ILE A 52 -4.70 5.34 9.83
N GLY A 53 -3.50 5.07 9.32
CA GLY A 53 -2.55 4.14 9.94
C GLY A 53 -2.14 4.58 11.35
N ILE A 54 -1.83 5.87 11.54
CA ILE A 54 -1.47 6.45 12.85
C ILE A 54 -2.64 6.32 13.83
N ILE A 55 -3.86 6.74 13.44
CA ILE A 55 -5.04 6.69 14.31
C ILE A 55 -5.30 5.25 14.76
N THR A 56 -5.25 4.30 13.83
CA THR A 56 -5.50 2.89 14.12
C THR A 56 -4.46 2.34 15.10
N ASN A 57 -3.18 2.66 14.92
CA ASN A 57 -2.11 2.19 15.80
C ASN A 57 -2.11 2.89 17.17
N ILE A 58 -2.45 4.18 17.25
CA ILE A 58 -2.61 4.88 18.54
C ILE A 58 -3.79 4.30 19.31
N LYS A 59 -4.92 4.06 18.64
CA LYS A 59 -6.10 3.43 19.27
C LYS A 59 -5.75 2.03 19.79
N LEU A 60 -4.94 1.28 19.06
CA LEU A 60 -4.44 -0.03 19.49
C LEU A 60 -3.48 0.08 20.68
N LEU A 61 -2.57 1.06 20.70
CA LEU A 61 -1.62 1.27 21.80
C LEU A 61 -2.29 1.77 23.09
N LYS A 62 -3.41 2.49 22.98
CA LYS A 62 -4.21 2.94 24.13
C LYS A 62 -4.98 1.81 24.82
N ASP A 63 -5.18 0.67 24.13
CA ASP A 63 -5.89 -0.49 24.66
C ASP A 63 -4.91 -1.68 24.82
N PRO A 64 -4.20 -1.76 25.97
CA PRO A 64 -3.15 -2.75 26.18
C PRO A 64 -3.68 -4.18 26.19
N GLU A 65 -4.94 -4.41 26.60
CA GLU A 65 -5.56 -5.73 26.56
C GLU A 65 -5.82 -6.19 25.12
N LYS A 66 -6.36 -5.32 24.25
CA LYS A 66 -6.53 -5.64 22.83
C LYS A 66 -5.18 -5.81 22.13
N ALA A 67 -4.19 -5.00 22.46
CA ALA A 67 -2.85 -5.13 21.90
C ALA A 67 -2.20 -6.48 22.26
N ALA A 68 -2.31 -6.91 23.52
CA ALA A 68 -1.80 -8.21 23.97
C ALA A 68 -2.52 -9.37 23.27
N LYS A 69 -3.86 -9.31 23.16
CA LYS A 69 -4.66 -10.30 22.43
C LYS A 69 -4.25 -10.39 20.96
N ILE A 70 -4.03 -9.24 20.31
CA ILE A 70 -3.61 -9.21 18.90
C ILE A 70 -2.20 -9.78 18.74
N GLU A 71 -1.27 -9.49 19.65
CA GLU A 71 0.09 -10.05 19.61
C GLU A 71 0.10 -11.57 19.81
N MET A 72 -0.69 -12.09 20.77
CA MET A 72 -0.85 -13.54 20.96
C MET A 72 -1.52 -14.19 19.74
N ALA A 73 -2.54 -13.54 19.17
CA ALA A 73 -3.20 -14.03 17.96
C ALA A 73 -2.27 -14.05 16.75
N GLN A 74 -1.18 -13.25 16.71
CA GLN A 74 -0.23 -13.32 15.59
C GLN A 74 0.51 -14.66 15.52
N THR A 75 0.66 -15.38 16.63
CA THR A 75 1.33 -16.68 16.65
C THR A 75 0.39 -17.85 16.39
N GLU A 76 -0.91 -17.62 16.42
CA GLU A 76 -1.90 -18.68 16.16
C GLU A 76 -2.01 -19.01 14.66
N GLU A 77 -1.97 -20.29 14.33
CA GLU A 77 -2.06 -20.78 12.95
C GLU A 77 -3.33 -20.30 12.24
N ARG A 78 -4.47 -20.30 12.94
CA ARG A 78 -5.76 -19.86 12.38
C ARG A 78 -5.74 -18.40 11.95
N THR A 79 -5.15 -17.53 12.77
CA THR A 79 -5.06 -16.09 12.46
C THR A 79 -4.09 -15.84 11.31
N GLN A 80 -2.97 -16.58 11.25
CA GLN A 80 -2.04 -16.51 10.12
C GLN A 80 -2.68 -17.01 8.82
N PHE A 81 -3.49 -18.07 8.88
CA PHE A 81 -4.25 -18.58 7.74
C PHE A 81 -5.26 -17.54 7.24
N ILE A 82 -6.06 -16.94 8.13
CA ILE A 82 -7.01 -15.89 7.76
C ILE A 82 -6.27 -14.71 7.10
N LYS A 83 -5.18 -14.25 7.71
CA LYS A 83 -4.38 -13.14 7.17
C LYS A 83 -3.83 -13.45 5.78
N THR A 84 -3.33 -14.66 5.56
CA THR A 84 -2.83 -15.11 4.26
C THR A 84 -3.95 -15.18 3.23
N LYS A 85 -5.11 -15.73 3.59
CA LYS A 85 -6.30 -15.79 2.73
C LYS A 85 -6.79 -14.40 2.34
N THR A 86 -6.87 -13.48 3.30
CA THR A 86 -7.24 -12.08 3.04
C THR A 86 -6.26 -11.41 2.09
N LYS A 87 -4.95 -11.56 2.32
CA LYS A 87 -3.92 -10.99 1.42
C LYS A 87 -4.00 -11.55 0.01
N SER A 88 -4.21 -12.86 -0.12
CA SER A 88 -4.38 -13.52 -1.42
C SER A 88 -5.61 -13.00 -2.15
N PHE A 89 -6.75 -12.89 -1.46
CA PHE A 89 -7.98 -12.38 -2.06
C PHE A 89 -7.87 -10.91 -2.50
N VAL A 90 -7.28 -10.05 -1.66
CA VAL A 90 -7.01 -8.65 -2.01
C VAL A 90 -6.08 -8.57 -3.22
N TYR A 91 -5.02 -9.39 -3.26
CA TYR A 91 -4.12 -9.44 -4.41
C TYR A 91 -4.87 -9.82 -5.69
N THR A 92 -5.71 -10.86 -5.65
CA THR A 92 -6.51 -11.29 -6.80
C THR A 92 -7.45 -10.19 -7.30
N ILE A 93 -8.19 -9.54 -6.40
CA ILE A 93 -9.08 -8.43 -6.77
C ILE A 93 -8.30 -7.28 -7.42
N MET A 94 -7.15 -6.91 -6.85
CA MET A 94 -6.33 -5.82 -7.39
C MET A 94 -5.80 -6.15 -8.78
N ILE A 95 -5.37 -7.38 -9.05
CA ILE A 95 -4.95 -7.80 -10.39
C ILE A 95 -6.10 -7.68 -11.39
N TYR A 96 -7.31 -8.12 -11.02
CA TYR A 96 -8.46 -7.97 -11.91
C TYR A 96 -8.81 -6.51 -12.18
N LEU A 97 -8.84 -5.68 -11.13
CA LEU A 97 -9.15 -4.26 -11.26
C LEU A 97 -8.12 -3.54 -12.14
N GLU A 98 -6.83 -3.79 -11.94
CA GLU A 98 -5.76 -3.23 -12.77
C GLU A 98 -5.84 -3.74 -14.21
N SER A 99 -6.17 -5.02 -14.42
CA SER A 99 -6.38 -5.59 -15.75
C SER A 99 -7.56 -4.94 -16.48
N THR A 100 -8.67 -4.67 -15.78
CA THR A 100 -9.80 -3.93 -16.34
C THR A 100 -9.40 -2.50 -16.72
N VAL A 101 -8.63 -1.81 -15.88
CA VAL A 101 -8.10 -0.46 -16.20
C VAL A 101 -7.22 -0.49 -17.44
N ILE A 102 -6.35 -1.50 -17.60
CA ILE A 102 -5.51 -1.67 -18.79
C ILE A 102 -6.35 -1.83 -20.06
N ILE A 103 -7.37 -2.70 -20.02
CA ILE A 103 -8.26 -2.92 -21.17
C ILE A 103 -9.00 -1.63 -21.54
N VAL A 104 -9.64 -0.98 -20.56
CA VAL A 104 -10.41 0.25 -20.79
C VAL A 104 -9.51 1.37 -21.33
N THR A 105 -8.36 1.59 -20.72
CA THR A 105 -7.43 2.66 -21.15
C THR A 105 -6.78 2.35 -22.49
N GLY A 106 -6.55 1.07 -22.81
CA GLY A 106 -6.12 0.61 -24.13
C GLY A 106 -7.16 0.90 -25.21
N LEU A 107 -8.44 0.63 -24.95
CA LEU A 107 -9.53 0.92 -25.89
C LEU A 107 -9.74 2.42 -26.11
N LEU A 108 -9.56 3.23 -25.08
CA LEU A 108 -9.69 4.69 -25.15
C LEU A 108 -8.45 5.40 -25.74
N GLY A 109 -7.38 4.65 -26.07
CA GLY A 109 -6.16 5.22 -26.64
C GLY A 109 -5.23 5.93 -25.64
N PHE A 110 -5.47 5.80 -24.33
CA PHE A 110 -4.62 6.38 -23.28
C PHE A 110 -3.34 5.55 -23.08
N ARG A 111 -2.41 5.66 -24.03
CA ARG A 111 -1.19 4.84 -24.11
C ARG A 111 -0.33 4.91 -22.84
N THR A 112 -0.12 6.09 -22.29
CA THR A 112 0.73 6.27 -21.08
C THR A 112 0.15 5.51 -19.89
N ILE A 113 -1.15 5.67 -19.61
CA ILE A 113 -1.82 5.01 -18.48
C ILE A 113 -1.79 3.49 -18.64
N CYS A 114 -2.10 3.01 -19.86
CA CYS A 114 -2.11 1.59 -20.17
C CYS A 114 -0.73 0.93 -19.95
N ILE A 115 0.36 1.56 -20.42
CA ILE A 115 1.72 1.05 -20.23
C ILE A 115 2.11 1.07 -18.74
N THR A 116 1.81 2.14 -18.01
CA THR A 116 2.14 2.25 -16.58
C THR A 116 1.44 1.16 -15.75
N PHE A 117 0.13 0.96 -15.94
CA PHE A 117 -0.59 -0.10 -15.23
C PHE A 117 -0.11 -1.50 -15.63
N SER A 118 0.18 -1.72 -16.92
CA SER A 118 0.72 -2.99 -17.41
C SER A 118 2.07 -3.32 -16.77
N ALA A 119 2.97 -2.33 -16.65
CA ALA A 119 4.26 -2.50 -15.99
C ALA A 119 4.10 -2.83 -14.49
N ILE A 120 3.16 -2.18 -13.80
CA ILE A 120 2.86 -2.46 -12.37
C ILE A 120 2.34 -3.89 -12.18
N VAL A 121 1.38 -4.32 -13.01
CA VAL A 121 0.83 -5.69 -12.95
C VAL A 121 1.92 -6.72 -13.24
N LEU A 122 2.73 -6.49 -14.27
CA LEU A 122 3.84 -7.38 -14.63
C LEU A 122 4.85 -7.50 -13.49
N LEU A 123 5.26 -6.38 -12.89
CA LEU A 123 6.17 -6.38 -11.75
C LEU A 123 5.57 -7.14 -10.55
N LYS A 124 4.29 -6.93 -10.24
CA LYS A 124 3.59 -7.66 -9.16
C LYS A 124 3.56 -9.16 -9.40
N VAL A 125 3.31 -9.60 -10.64
CA VAL A 125 3.31 -11.02 -11.00
C VAL A 125 4.71 -11.60 -10.87
N ILE A 126 5.75 -10.94 -11.40
CA ILE A 126 7.14 -11.39 -11.28
C ILE A 126 7.54 -11.53 -9.81
N LEU A 127 7.31 -10.50 -8.99
CA LEU A 127 7.62 -10.55 -7.57
C LEU A 127 6.87 -11.70 -6.87
N SER A 128 5.58 -11.88 -7.18
CA SER A 128 4.79 -12.98 -6.61
C SER A 128 5.36 -14.36 -6.96
N LEU A 129 5.83 -14.54 -8.20
CA LEU A 129 6.44 -15.79 -8.66
C LEU A 129 7.79 -16.04 -8.01
N ILE A 130 8.64 -15.00 -7.91
CA ILE A 130 9.95 -15.09 -7.26
C ILE A 130 9.78 -15.45 -5.79
N PHE A 131 8.94 -14.72 -5.05
CA PHE A 131 8.73 -14.99 -3.63
C PHE A 131 8.05 -16.35 -3.43
N SER A 132 7.06 -16.71 -4.24
CA SER A 132 6.43 -18.03 -4.17
C SER A 132 7.45 -19.15 -4.39
N SER A 133 8.29 -19.04 -5.42
CA SER A 133 9.35 -20.00 -5.71
C SER A 133 10.39 -20.09 -4.59
N TYR A 134 10.78 -18.95 -4.01
CA TYR A 134 11.71 -18.90 -2.89
C TYR A 134 11.14 -19.58 -1.64
N TYR A 135 9.90 -19.25 -1.27
CA TYR A 135 9.28 -19.80 -0.07
C TYR A 135 8.95 -21.30 -0.24
N MET A 136 8.53 -21.75 -1.42
CA MET A 136 8.28 -23.17 -1.72
C MET A 136 9.55 -24.03 -1.71
N ARG A 137 10.72 -23.44 -1.96
CA ARG A 137 12.01 -24.16 -1.84
C ARG A 137 12.52 -24.22 -0.40
N LYS A 138 12.10 -23.27 0.43
CA LYS A 138 12.58 -23.10 1.81
C LYS A 138 11.75 -23.88 2.83
N TYR A 139 10.46 -24.03 2.57
CA TYR A 139 9.48 -24.75 3.40
C TYR A 139 8.92 -25.93 2.62
#